data_AF-A0A1L9WFH9-F1
#
_entry.id   AF-A0A1L9WFH9-F1
#
_cell.length_a   1.000
_cell.length_b   1.000
_cell.length_c   1.000
_cell.angle_alpha   90.00
_cell.angle_beta   90.00
_cell.angle_gamma   90.00
#
_symmetry.space_group_name_H-M   'P 1'
#
loop_
_entity.id
_entity.type
_entity.pdbx_description
1 polymer ?
#
loop_
_entity_poly.entity_id
_entity_poly.type
_entity_poly.pdbx_seq_one_letter_code
_entity_poly.pdbx_strand_id
1 'polypeptide(L)'
;MLRHELWTSRQIRGSERSYISFMRPGCEEIGESNGFVIFMPYLHWETQRKQRQLEAFSLCKFLLESEADRLPSLVKQLSTENNDILNTFAETESNDPKIAALGQELLQFLTTVESSKANKVSAQAQLKQALQAYREDACASDRDLRLFNSYATRHNVKHPLHIRRTLDQSFYYTLDNTSTRNKDQVVARYGRKEGRKEPIVMMVDQLWLWCSGGTLITCFPQRRECNPDDPDRFEMTDILENILHSISPGVKRKAGLEGPLWLIQGIINECAGAFFDPMKNVDDDFKFLDMFSNSISRIADGEVACYERFVKMLHISNQQNLMDIDTESDLLREIKDILDELRMIRVVMEDQLKVIVAIGKVQDSRVLGGVRESVERYLDKVQSMQNEGQATVNSLNALMDLRQRHATLWEAKSTGMQGNTIMVFTVVTILFLPASFMASFFALPIMQFSKAESSDSLDLSYVVKWLVAFTVPVAFFFISIAFYINDILKFLSRITGHERRVTRLSAETWKQQIGQGIIAPGSDGRQVRDGFEKANGDAVSQHSQDKLNAQSAARRRKLFRFHNRDMDSPA
;
A
#
# COMPACT_ATOMS: atom_id res chain seq x y z
N MET A 1 23.43 11.26 -39.28
CA MET A 1 23.84 10.59 -38.04
C MET A 1 23.25 11.36 -36.87
N LEU A 2 22.35 10.71 -36.10
CA LEU A 2 21.61 11.20 -34.92
C LEU A 2 21.04 12.63 -35.05
N ARG A 3 19.82 12.76 -35.58
CA ARG A 3 19.10 14.05 -35.58
C ARG A 3 18.86 14.46 -34.13
N HIS A 4 19.38 15.62 -33.73
CA HIS A 4 19.20 16.18 -32.37
C HIS A 4 17.72 16.26 -31.97
N GLU A 5 16.84 16.50 -32.94
CA GLU A 5 15.38 16.55 -32.76
C GLU A 5 14.80 15.24 -32.22
N LEU A 6 15.35 14.07 -32.58
CA LEU A 6 14.92 12.76 -32.05
C LEU A 6 15.21 12.66 -30.54
N TRP A 7 16.25 13.35 -30.09
CA TRP A 7 16.65 13.36 -28.69
C TRP A 7 15.78 14.31 -27.87
N THR A 8 15.64 15.56 -28.32
CA THR A 8 14.93 16.57 -27.53
C THR A 8 13.41 16.41 -27.51
N SER A 9 12.81 15.90 -28.59
CA SER A 9 11.34 15.77 -28.68
C SER A 9 10.78 14.62 -27.85
N ARG A 10 11.58 13.58 -27.63
CA ARG A 10 11.18 12.35 -26.92
C ARG A 10 11.70 12.30 -25.49
N GLN A 11 12.59 13.22 -25.11
CA GLN A 11 13.07 13.32 -23.75
C GLN A 11 11.96 13.81 -22.81
N ILE A 12 11.72 13.06 -21.74
CA ILE A 12 10.94 13.50 -20.59
C ILE A 12 11.92 13.86 -19.48
N ARG A 13 11.68 15.02 -18.86
CA ARG A 13 12.42 15.50 -17.69
C ARG A 13 11.50 15.46 -16.49
N GLY A 14 12.03 14.92 -15.39
CA GLY A 14 11.39 14.97 -14.09
C GLY A 14 11.55 16.32 -13.42
N SER A 15 11.31 16.34 -12.11
CA SER A 15 11.63 17.50 -11.28
C SER A 15 13.11 17.89 -11.39
N GLU A 16 13.39 19.18 -11.25
CA GLU A 16 14.76 19.71 -11.15
C GLU A 16 15.53 19.08 -9.98
N ARG A 17 14.84 18.64 -8.91
CA ARG A 17 15.46 18.02 -7.73
C ARG A 17 15.84 16.56 -7.94
N SER A 18 15.07 15.84 -8.75
CA SER A 18 15.28 14.39 -8.92
C SER A 18 16.36 14.08 -9.95
N TYR A 19 16.73 15.04 -10.80
CA TYR A 19 17.66 14.86 -11.93
C TYR A 19 17.23 13.71 -12.88
N ILE A 20 15.96 13.29 -12.80
CA ILE A 20 15.43 12.17 -13.58
C ILE A 20 15.21 12.62 -15.01
N SER A 21 15.73 11.84 -15.95
CA SER A 21 15.37 11.98 -17.35
C SER A 21 15.33 10.64 -18.07
N PHE A 22 14.42 10.50 -19.03
CA PHE A 22 14.22 9.26 -19.77
C PHE A 22 13.57 9.52 -21.13
N MET A 23 13.70 8.57 -22.05
CA MET A 23 13.09 8.69 -23.37
C MET A 23 11.69 8.09 -23.40
N ARG A 24 10.80 8.67 -24.20
CA ARG A 24 9.50 8.06 -24.51
C ARG A 24 9.69 6.71 -25.21
N PRO A 25 9.10 5.61 -24.68
CA PRO A 25 9.17 4.30 -25.31
C PRO A 25 8.71 4.32 -26.77
N GLY A 26 9.42 3.62 -27.65
CA GLY A 26 9.01 3.45 -29.05
C GLY A 26 10.12 2.95 -29.97
N CYS A 27 9.76 2.73 -31.23
CA CYS A 27 10.66 2.42 -32.33
C CYS A 27 10.47 3.48 -33.43
N GLU A 28 11.56 4.03 -33.97
CA GLU A 28 11.54 5.03 -35.05
C GLU A 28 12.61 4.73 -36.09
N GLU A 29 12.26 4.90 -37.37
CA GLU A 29 13.20 4.77 -38.48
C GLU A 29 14.10 6.01 -38.63
N ILE A 30 15.38 5.78 -38.90
CA ILE A 30 16.40 6.81 -39.12
C ILE A 30 16.83 6.79 -40.59
N GLY A 31 16.32 7.75 -41.36
CA GLY A 31 16.80 8.04 -42.72
C GLY A 31 16.48 6.97 -43.77
N GLU A 32 17.11 7.08 -44.95
CA GLU A 32 16.79 6.26 -46.14
C GLU A 32 17.41 4.85 -46.12
N SER A 33 18.31 4.56 -45.18
CA SER A 33 19.14 3.33 -45.15
C SER A 33 18.67 2.30 -44.11
N ASN A 34 17.35 2.07 -44.00
CA ASN A 34 16.72 1.10 -43.06
C ASN A 34 17.27 1.15 -41.61
N GLY A 35 17.75 2.31 -41.16
CA GLY A 35 18.21 2.49 -39.79
C GLY A 35 17.02 2.66 -38.86
N PHE A 36 17.15 2.30 -37.59
CA PHE A 36 16.12 2.58 -36.59
C PHE A 36 16.68 2.70 -35.18
N VAL A 37 15.89 3.36 -34.32
CA VAL A 37 16.12 3.52 -32.89
C VAL A 37 15.05 2.81 -32.11
N ILE A 38 15.43 2.14 -31.03
CA ILE A 38 14.50 1.62 -30.02
C ILE A 38 14.81 2.25 -28.67
N PHE A 39 13.75 2.70 -28.01
CA PHE A 39 13.73 2.99 -26.58
C PHE A 39 12.69 2.09 -25.93
N MET A 40 13.12 1.22 -25.01
CA MET A 40 12.22 0.30 -24.31
C MET A 40 12.50 0.32 -22.82
N PRO A 41 11.51 0.58 -21.95
CA PRO A 41 11.71 0.43 -20.52
C PRO A 41 11.82 -1.05 -20.17
N TYR A 42 12.62 -1.39 -19.18
CA TYR A 42 12.66 -2.76 -18.66
C TYR A 42 12.92 -2.77 -17.16
N LEU A 43 12.45 -3.83 -16.52
CA LEU A 43 12.63 -4.03 -15.09
C LEU A 43 14.00 -4.61 -14.79
N HIS A 44 14.62 -4.10 -13.75
CA HIS A 44 15.85 -4.59 -13.16
C HIS A 44 15.76 -4.37 -11.64
N TRP A 45 16.87 -4.56 -10.94
CA TRP A 45 17.01 -4.24 -9.54
C TRP A 45 18.36 -3.57 -9.22
N GLU A 46 18.45 -2.98 -8.03
CA GLU A 46 19.69 -2.45 -7.45
C GLU A 46 19.72 -2.72 -5.95
N THR A 47 20.89 -2.64 -5.32
CA THR A 47 20.99 -2.69 -3.85
C THR A 47 20.44 -1.41 -3.23
N GLN A 48 19.75 -1.53 -2.10
CA GLN A 48 19.24 -0.37 -1.36
C GLN A 48 20.40 0.54 -0.89
N ARG A 49 21.59 -0.04 -0.67
CA ARG A 49 22.81 0.69 -0.35
C ARG A 49 23.22 1.64 -1.48
N LYS A 50 23.42 1.14 -2.71
CA LYS A 50 23.78 1.99 -3.86
C LYS A 50 22.72 3.05 -4.15
N GLN A 51 21.45 2.65 -4.08
CA GLN A 51 20.34 3.57 -4.27
C GLN A 51 20.40 4.73 -3.26
N ARG A 52 20.63 4.46 -1.98
CA ARG A 52 20.80 5.49 -0.93
C ARG A 52 22.01 6.37 -1.17
N GLN A 53 23.14 5.82 -1.63
CA GLN A 53 24.33 6.60 -1.96
C GLN A 53 24.05 7.60 -3.09
N LEU A 54 23.34 7.18 -4.14
CA LEU A 54 22.96 8.06 -5.25
C LEU A 54 21.95 9.13 -4.81
N GLU A 55 20.95 8.79 -3.99
CA GLU A 55 20.00 9.75 -3.43
C GLU A 55 20.68 10.78 -2.51
N ALA A 56 21.59 10.33 -1.62
CA ALA A 56 22.37 11.20 -0.76
C ALA A 56 23.27 12.15 -1.57
N PHE A 57 23.91 11.63 -2.61
CA PHE A 57 24.76 12.43 -3.50
C PHE A 57 23.95 13.47 -4.29
N SER A 58 22.79 13.07 -4.83
CA SER A 58 21.86 13.96 -5.52
C SER A 58 21.41 15.12 -4.62
N LEU A 59 20.99 14.80 -3.39
CA LEU A 59 20.61 15.81 -2.39
C LEU A 59 21.79 16.72 -2.03
N CYS A 60 22.96 16.15 -1.76
CA CYS A 60 24.16 16.92 -1.42
C CYS A 60 24.49 17.93 -2.53
N LYS A 61 24.46 17.49 -3.79
CA LYS A 61 24.69 18.35 -4.94
C LYS A 61 23.63 19.45 -5.05
N PHE A 62 22.36 19.11 -4.90
CA PHE A 62 21.27 20.09 -4.91
C PHE A 62 21.44 21.17 -3.83
N LEU A 63 21.89 20.79 -2.62
CA LEU A 63 22.17 21.72 -1.52
C LEU A 63 23.39 22.61 -1.82
N LEU A 64 24.48 22.05 -2.35
CA LEU A 64 25.70 22.79 -2.68
C LEU A 64 25.49 23.81 -3.81
N GLU A 65 24.65 23.50 -4.79
CA GLU A 65 24.33 24.39 -5.92
C GLU A 65 23.28 25.44 -5.57
N SER A 66 22.67 25.37 -4.38
CA SER A 66 21.67 26.34 -3.94
C SER A 66 22.31 27.63 -3.40
N GLU A 67 21.62 28.77 -3.59
CA GLU A 67 22.07 30.06 -3.07
C GLU A 67 22.27 30.00 -1.55
N ALA A 68 23.32 30.65 -1.06
CA ALA A 68 23.66 30.64 0.36
C ALA A 68 22.47 31.10 1.22
N ASP A 69 21.79 32.18 0.84
CA ASP A 69 20.69 32.74 1.62
C ASP A 69 19.45 31.84 1.65
N ARG A 70 19.30 30.94 0.66
CA ARG A 70 18.17 29.98 0.57
C ARG A 70 18.43 28.68 1.30
N LEU A 71 19.69 28.35 1.62
CA LEU A 71 20.06 27.08 2.23
C LEU A 71 19.29 26.80 3.54
N PRO A 72 19.15 27.75 4.50
CA PRO A 72 18.42 27.49 5.74
C PRO A 72 16.94 27.20 5.52
N SER A 73 16.27 27.98 4.65
CA SER A 73 14.87 27.76 4.31
C SER A 73 14.65 26.44 3.58
N LEU A 74 15.58 26.07 2.69
CA LEU A 74 15.50 24.86 1.89
C LEU A 74 15.71 23.61 2.75
N VAL A 75 16.71 23.62 3.65
CA VAL A 75 16.94 22.52 4.60
C VAL A 75 15.76 22.37 5.55
N LYS A 76 15.18 23.49 6.02
CA LYS A 76 13.96 23.45 6.84
C LYS A 76 12.77 22.89 6.06
N GLN A 77 12.55 23.35 4.82
CA GLN A 77 11.51 22.84 3.93
C GLN A 77 11.68 21.33 3.71
N LEU A 78 12.90 20.87 3.43
CA LEU A 78 13.23 19.45 3.25
C LEU A 78 12.96 18.64 4.53
N SER A 79 13.27 19.20 5.70
CA SER A 79 12.95 18.58 6.99
C SER A 79 11.45 18.50 7.26
N THR A 80 10.67 19.51 6.88
CA THR A 80 9.22 19.55 7.12
C THR A 80 8.41 18.77 6.09
N GLU A 81 8.81 18.79 4.81
CA GLU A 81 8.17 18.05 3.72
C GLU A 81 8.53 16.56 3.78
N ASN A 82 9.70 16.22 4.33
CA ASN A 82 10.18 14.87 4.50
C ASN A 82 10.90 14.71 5.84
N ASN A 83 10.15 14.54 6.93
CA ASN A 83 10.72 14.01 8.19
C ASN A 83 11.65 12.82 7.89
N ASP A 84 11.33 12.04 6.86
CA ASP A 84 12.08 10.87 6.47
C ASP A 84 13.36 11.09 5.68
N ILE A 85 13.68 12.18 4.98
CA ILE A 85 15.01 12.21 4.29
C ILE A 85 16.12 12.31 5.32
N LEU A 86 15.97 13.20 6.30
CA LEU A 86 16.95 13.40 7.37
C LEU A 86 16.91 12.27 8.39
N ASN A 87 15.72 11.77 8.74
CA ASN A 87 15.59 10.55 9.54
C ASN A 87 16.04 9.31 8.76
N THR A 88 16.01 9.28 7.43
CA THR A 88 16.57 8.19 6.61
C THR A 88 18.08 8.11 6.72
N PHE A 89 18.74 9.26 6.85
CA PHE A 89 20.17 9.35 7.01
C PHE A 89 20.61 9.25 8.48
N ALA A 90 19.70 9.54 9.44
CA ALA A 90 19.98 9.55 10.88
C ALA A 90 19.46 8.31 11.65
N GLU A 91 18.32 7.75 11.25
CA GLU A 91 17.70 6.57 11.86
C GLU A 91 18.02 5.31 11.03
N THR A 92 18.66 4.38 11.74
CA THR A 92 18.83 2.95 11.40
C THR A 92 19.95 2.57 10.41
N GLU A 93 21.00 1.95 10.97
CA GLU A 93 21.89 0.97 10.33
C GLU A 93 22.32 1.29 8.89
N SER A 94 22.69 2.53 8.60
CA SER A 94 23.51 2.76 7.42
C SER A 94 24.86 2.12 7.70
N ASN A 95 25.12 0.95 7.09
CA ASN A 95 26.47 0.38 6.98
C ASN A 95 27.46 1.35 6.30
N ASP A 96 26.99 2.50 5.79
CA ASP A 96 27.81 3.61 5.32
C ASP A 96 27.93 4.71 6.40
N PRO A 97 29.06 4.75 7.15
CA PRO A 97 29.28 5.75 8.21
C PRO A 97 29.37 7.18 7.66
N LYS A 98 29.65 7.35 6.36
CA LYS A 98 29.80 8.67 5.73
C LYS A 98 28.45 9.37 5.60
N ILE A 99 27.43 8.62 5.19
CA ILE A 99 26.06 9.11 5.07
C ILE A 99 25.50 9.47 6.46
N ALA A 100 25.80 8.65 7.47
CA ALA A 100 25.38 8.91 8.85
C ALA A 100 26.00 10.21 9.40
N ALA A 101 27.30 10.44 9.16
CA ALA A 101 27.97 11.68 9.55
C ALA A 101 27.35 12.91 8.88
N LEU A 102 27.04 12.83 7.57
CA LEU A 102 26.36 13.92 6.86
C LEU A 102 24.96 14.19 7.42
N GLY A 103 24.22 13.13 7.77
CA GLY A 103 22.91 13.24 8.41
C GLY A 103 22.97 13.96 9.77
N GLN A 104 23.97 13.65 10.59
CA GLN A 104 24.19 14.31 11.89
C GLN A 104 24.49 15.81 11.73
N GLU A 105 25.35 16.19 10.79
CA GLU A 105 25.66 17.59 10.50
C GLU A 105 24.42 18.37 10.02
N LEU A 106 23.57 17.75 9.21
CA LEU A 106 22.30 18.35 8.77
C LEU A 106 21.32 18.57 9.94
N LEU A 107 21.22 17.61 10.87
CA LEU A 107 20.40 17.75 12.09
C LEU A 107 20.94 18.84 13.02
N GLN A 108 22.26 18.89 13.19
CA GLN A 108 22.91 19.93 14.00
C GLN A 108 22.69 21.33 13.41
N PHE A 109 22.73 21.45 12.08
CA PHE A 109 22.40 22.69 11.39
C PHE A 109 20.95 23.12 11.64
N LEU A 110 19.99 22.21 11.53
CA LEU A 110 18.57 22.50 11.78
C LEU A 110 18.32 23.02 13.19
N THR A 111 18.82 22.31 14.20
CA THR A 111 18.67 22.71 15.61
C THR A 111 19.30 24.07 15.90
N THR A 112 20.43 24.39 15.24
CA THR A 112 21.10 25.69 15.37
C THR A 112 20.32 26.82 14.69
N VAL A 113 19.74 26.55 13.51
CA VAL A 113 18.94 27.53 12.74
C VAL A 113 17.62 27.86 13.45
N GLU A 114 17.05 26.90 14.18
CA GLU A 114 15.85 27.08 15.00
C GLU A 114 16.11 27.83 16.31
N SER A 115 17.26 27.61 16.95
CA SER A 115 17.58 28.17 18.27
C SER A 115 18.23 29.56 18.26
N SER A 116 18.97 29.97 17.21
CA SER A 116 19.67 31.26 17.21
C SER A 116 19.84 31.89 15.82
N LYS A 117 19.62 33.22 15.71
CA LYS A 117 19.93 34.00 14.51
C LYS A 117 21.43 34.32 14.36
N ALA A 118 22.18 34.42 15.47
CA ALA A 118 23.57 34.85 15.45
C ALA A 118 24.54 33.76 14.95
N ASN A 119 24.21 32.49 15.15
CA ASN A 119 25.08 31.36 14.79
C ASN A 119 24.86 30.81 13.36
N LYS A 120 23.95 31.41 12.59
CA LYS A 120 23.53 30.89 11.27
C LYS A 120 24.66 30.85 10.25
N VAL A 121 25.50 31.88 10.20
CA VAL A 121 26.59 31.98 9.23
C VAL A 121 27.66 30.92 9.49
N SER A 122 28.02 30.70 10.77
CA SER A 122 28.99 29.68 11.17
C SER A 122 28.48 28.26 10.88
N ALA A 123 27.25 27.96 11.30
CA ALA A 123 26.63 26.65 11.05
C ALA A 123 26.46 26.38 9.55
N GLN A 124 26.18 27.41 8.75
CA GLN A 124 26.10 27.28 7.31
C GLN A 124 27.45 26.97 6.66
N ALA A 125 28.53 27.61 7.13
CA ALA A 125 29.88 27.31 6.64
C ALA A 125 30.29 25.86 6.97
N GLN A 126 29.99 25.40 8.19
CA GLN A 126 30.22 24.02 8.62
C GLN A 126 29.46 23.02 7.75
N LEU A 127 28.16 23.25 7.53
CA LEU A 127 27.35 22.38 6.69
C LEU A 127 27.87 22.33 5.24
N LYS A 128 28.24 23.48 4.66
CA LYS A 128 28.83 23.51 3.31
C LYS A 128 30.14 22.75 3.23
N GLN A 129 30.99 22.84 4.25
CA GLN A 129 32.23 22.10 4.33
C GLN A 129 31.98 20.59 4.40
N ALA A 130 31.03 20.14 5.23
CA ALA A 130 30.64 18.74 5.34
C ALA A 130 30.07 18.19 4.02
N LEU A 131 29.18 18.95 3.36
CA LEU A 131 28.64 18.61 2.05
C LEU A 131 29.75 18.49 0.99
N GLN A 132 30.70 19.42 0.97
CA GLN A 132 31.79 19.40 0.01
C GLN A 132 32.75 18.22 0.26
N ALA A 133 33.08 17.95 1.52
CA ALA A 133 33.90 16.80 1.89
C ALA A 133 33.25 15.47 1.47
N TYR A 134 31.95 15.32 1.73
CA TYR A 134 31.19 14.15 1.27
C TYR A 134 31.20 14.02 -0.25
N ARG A 135 30.99 15.12 -0.99
CA ARG A 135 31.00 15.11 -2.47
C ARG A 135 32.34 14.66 -3.03
N GLU A 136 33.44 15.19 -2.51
CA GLU A 136 34.80 14.89 -2.99
C GLU A 136 35.18 13.43 -2.73
N ASP A 137 34.92 12.95 -1.52
CA ASP A 137 35.18 11.56 -1.13
C ASP A 137 34.29 10.56 -1.88
N ALA A 138 32.98 10.83 -2.00
CA ALA A 138 32.06 9.97 -2.75
C ALA A 138 32.43 9.87 -4.24
N CYS A 139 32.86 10.99 -4.85
CA CYS A 139 33.43 10.98 -6.19
C CYS A 139 34.74 10.19 -6.26
N ALA A 140 35.61 10.28 -5.26
CA ALA A 140 36.86 9.51 -5.27
C ALA A 140 36.60 8.00 -5.21
N SER A 141 35.59 7.56 -4.43
CA SER A 141 35.27 6.15 -4.23
C SER A 141 34.47 5.51 -5.35
N ASP A 142 33.60 6.26 -6.02
CA ASP A 142 32.60 5.70 -6.93
C ASP A 142 32.66 6.33 -8.35
N ARG A 143 32.66 5.47 -9.37
CA ARG A 143 32.70 5.89 -10.78
C ARG A 143 31.40 6.55 -11.23
N ASP A 144 30.26 6.02 -10.81
CA ASP A 144 28.95 6.48 -11.22
C ASP A 144 28.63 7.83 -10.57
N LEU A 145 29.06 8.04 -9.33
CA LEU A 145 28.94 9.35 -8.66
C LEU A 145 29.83 10.42 -9.33
N ARG A 146 31.01 10.06 -9.84
CA ARG A 146 31.83 10.98 -10.66
C ARG A 146 31.14 11.38 -11.95
N LEU A 147 30.53 10.41 -12.62
CA LEU A 147 29.78 10.66 -13.85
C LEU A 147 28.59 11.58 -13.55
N PHE A 148 27.81 11.26 -12.50
CA PHE A 148 26.72 12.10 -12.04
C PHE A 148 27.17 13.52 -11.71
N ASN A 149 28.27 13.68 -10.98
CA ASN A 149 28.80 14.99 -10.65
C ASN A 149 29.17 15.80 -11.91
N SER A 150 29.75 15.15 -12.92
CA SER A 150 30.19 15.80 -14.15
C SER A 150 29.01 16.26 -15.03
N TYR A 151 27.95 15.46 -15.10
CA TYR A 151 26.83 15.72 -16.02
C TYR A 151 25.63 16.42 -15.38
N ALA A 152 25.44 16.37 -14.07
CA ALA A 152 24.27 16.95 -13.40
C ALA A 152 24.43 18.44 -13.04
N THR A 153 25.16 19.25 -13.83
CA THR A 153 25.34 20.69 -13.54
C THR A 153 24.14 21.51 -14.03
N ARG A 154 23.65 22.47 -13.23
CA ARG A 154 22.46 23.30 -13.54
C ARG A 154 22.55 24.12 -14.83
N HIS A 155 23.73 24.29 -15.40
CA HIS A 155 23.96 25.17 -16.54
C HIS A 155 24.07 24.40 -17.85
N ASN A 156 22.94 24.35 -18.57
CA ASN A 156 22.89 24.22 -20.03
C ASN A 156 23.59 23.00 -20.63
N VAL A 157 23.40 21.82 -20.02
CA VAL A 157 23.93 20.58 -20.58
C VAL A 157 23.09 20.17 -21.79
N LYS A 158 23.68 20.26 -22.98
CA LYS A 158 23.10 19.74 -24.25
C LYS A 158 22.74 18.25 -24.17
N HIS A 159 23.38 17.51 -23.27
CA HIS A 159 23.24 16.07 -23.06
C HIS A 159 23.05 15.74 -21.57
N PRO A 160 21.82 15.79 -21.06
CA PRO A 160 21.53 15.44 -19.67
C PRO A 160 21.83 13.96 -19.40
N LEU A 161 22.28 13.66 -18.17
CA LEU A 161 22.50 12.29 -17.74
C LEU A 161 21.16 11.57 -17.53
N HIS A 162 21.09 10.34 -18.04
CA HIS A 162 19.96 9.44 -17.81
C HIS A 162 20.33 8.46 -16.71
N ILE A 163 20.03 8.85 -15.47
CA ILE A 163 20.22 7.99 -14.30
C ILE A 163 19.21 6.84 -14.31
N ARG A 164 19.61 5.71 -13.73
CA ARG A 164 18.69 4.61 -13.41
C ARG A 164 17.60 5.13 -12.47
N ARG A 165 16.38 4.62 -12.60
CA ARG A 165 15.21 5.07 -11.85
C ARG A 165 14.63 3.91 -11.08
N THR A 166 14.21 4.13 -9.84
CA THR A 166 13.39 3.12 -9.13
C THR A 166 12.01 2.99 -9.78
N LEU A 167 11.26 1.95 -9.41
CA LEU A 167 9.88 1.77 -9.85
C LEU A 167 9.02 3.03 -9.62
N ASP A 168 9.02 3.57 -8.40
CA ASP A 168 8.29 4.80 -8.07
C ASP A 168 8.80 6.02 -8.86
N GLN A 169 10.11 6.19 -8.99
CA GLN A 169 10.71 7.30 -9.75
C GLN A 169 10.34 7.27 -11.24
N SER A 170 10.12 6.06 -11.78
CA SER A 170 9.71 5.90 -13.18
C SER A 170 8.26 6.35 -13.42
N PHE A 171 7.39 6.14 -12.43
CA PHE A 171 5.96 6.41 -12.52
C PHE A 171 5.63 7.83 -12.05
N TYR A 172 6.25 8.28 -10.97
CA TYR A 172 6.08 9.57 -10.34
C TYR A 172 7.28 10.50 -10.61
N TYR A 173 7.74 10.55 -11.86
CA TYR A 173 8.94 11.31 -12.25
C TYR A 173 8.84 12.83 -11.99
N THR A 174 7.63 13.37 -11.82
CA THR A 174 7.40 14.78 -11.47
C THR A 174 7.54 15.06 -9.97
N LEU A 175 7.57 14.04 -9.12
CA LEU A 175 7.78 14.22 -7.69
C LEU A 175 9.24 14.56 -7.39
N ASP A 176 9.45 15.44 -6.43
CA ASP A 176 10.77 15.83 -5.95
C ASP A 176 11.45 14.72 -5.16
N ASN A 177 10.65 13.89 -4.46
CA ASN A 177 11.14 12.83 -3.60
C ASN A 177 10.23 11.60 -3.64
N THR A 178 10.84 10.43 -3.73
CA THR A 178 10.18 9.12 -3.61
C THR A 178 10.92 8.18 -2.63
N SER A 179 11.90 8.68 -1.87
CA SER A 179 12.78 7.85 -1.02
C SER A 179 12.01 7.00 -0.01
N THR A 180 10.94 7.54 0.58
CA THR A 180 10.10 6.81 1.56
C THR A 180 9.44 5.59 0.92
N ARG A 181 8.85 5.79 -0.27
CA ARG A 181 8.23 4.73 -1.08
C ARG A 181 9.26 3.70 -1.54
N ASN A 182 10.42 4.16 -1.99
CA ASN A 182 11.50 3.28 -2.43
C ASN A 182 12.01 2.36 -1.31
N LYS A 183 12.10 2.87 -0.07
CA LYS A 183 12.54 2.08 1.09
C LYS A 183 11.58 0.97 1.47
N ASP A 184 10.30 1.18 1.21
CA ASP A 184 9.22 0.30 1.62
C ASP A 184 8.73 -0.58 0.46
N GLN A 185 9.46 -0.65 -0.66
CA GLN A 185 9.06 -1.51 -1.77
C GLN A 185 8.86 -2.97 -1.32
N VAL A 186 7.92 -3.67 -1.95
CA VAL A 186 7.57 -5.07 -1.63
C VAL A 186 8.79 -5.97 -1.60
N VAL A 187 9.68 -5.86 -2.60
CA VAL A 187 10.90 -6.67 -2.69
C VAL A 187 11.90 -6.38 -1.57
N ALA A 188 11.95 -5.13 -1.10
CA ALA A 188 12.83 -4.72 0.00
C ALA A 188 12.29 -5.26 1.33
N ARG A 189 10.98 -5.13 1.56
CA ARG A 189 10.30 -5.72 2.74
C ARG A 189 10.44 -7.23 2.77
N TYR A 190 10.23 -7.90 1.65
CA TYR A 190 10.37 -9.34 1.53
C TYR A 190 11.79 -9.80 1.87
N GLY A 191 12.81 -9.18 1.24
CA GLY A 191 14.21 -9.50 1.53
C GLY A 191 14.58 -9.33 3.00
N ARG A 192 14.11 -8.26 3.67
CA ARG A 192 14.33 -8.08 5.11
C ARG A 192 13.65 -9.15 5.95
N LYS A 193 12.41 -9.53 5.61
CA LYS A 193 11.65 -10.59 6.31
C LYS A 193 12.35 -11.96 6.16
N GLU A 194 12.98 -12.22 5.02
CA GLU A 194 13.76 -13.46 4.78
C GLU A 194 15.21 -13.40 5.31
N GLY A 195 15.61 -12.31 5.98
CA GLY A 195 16.94 -12.18 6.59
C GLY A 195 18.06 -11.84 5.61
N ARG A 196 17.74 -11.27 4.43
CA ARG A 196 18.74 -10.80 3.47
C ARG A 196 19.54 -9.64 4.05
N LYS A 197 20.87 -9.78 4.06
CA LYS A 197 21.80 -8.75 4.57
C LYS A 197 21.71 -7.43 3.81
N GLU A 198 21.60 -7.52 2.49
CA GLU A 198 21.53 -6.36 1.60
C GLU A 198 20.20 -6.37 0.83
N PRO A 199 19.19 -5.59 1.31
CA PRO A 199 17.91 -5.48 0.62
C PRO A 199 18.07 -4.88 -0.77
N ILE A 200 17.16 -5.26 -1.68
CA ILE A 200 17.14 -4.81 -3.06
C ILE A 200 15.94 -3.90 -3.32
N VAL A 201 16.04 -3.06 -4.34
CA VAL A 201 14.99 -2.17 -4.84
C VAL A 201 14.75 -2.45 -6.32
N MET A 202 13.49 -2.37 -6.77
CA MET A 202 13.18 -2.53 -8.19
C MET A 202 13.51 -1.25 -8.95
N MET A 203 14.14 -1.44 -10.10
CA MET A 203 14.59 -0.40 -11.01
C MET A 203 13.86 -0.52 -12.36
N VAL A 204 13.68 0.62 -13.02
CA VAL A 204 13.17 0.74 -14.38
C VAL A 204 14.25 1.41 -15.22
N ASP A 205 15.05 0.55 -15.84
CA ASP A 205 16.07 0.95 -16.79
C ASP A 205 15.47 1.16 -18.18
N GLN A 206 16.30 1.61 -19.11
CA GLN A 206 15.89 1.87 -20.48
C GLN A 206 16.90 1.26 -21.46
N LEU A 207 16.41 0.39 -22.34
CA LEU A 207 17.17 -0.13 -23.47
C LEU A 207 17.23 0.96 -24.55
N TRP A 208 18.45 1.28 -24.97
CA TRP A 208 18.73 2.19 -26.07
C TRP A 208 19.42 1.39 -27.15
N LEU A 209 18.75 1.19 -28.28
CA LEU A 209 19.30 0.39 -29.38
C LEU A 209 19.30 1.21 -30.65
N TRP A 210 20.47 1.35 -31.26
CA TRP A 210 20.65 2.02 -32.53
C TRP A 210 21.17 1.05 -33.58
N CYS A 211 20.40 0.88 -34.64
CA CYS A 211 20.81 0.11 -35.80
C CYS A 211 20.97 1.05 -36.99
N SER A 212 22.17 1.10 -37.57
CA SER A 212 22.45 1.89 -38.77
C SER A 212 23.60 1.29 -39.55
N GLY A 213 23.40 1.07 -40.86
CA GLY A 213 24.47 0.65 -41.77
C GLY A 213 25.21 -0.63 -41.36
N GLY A 214 24.49 -1.63 -40.84
CA GLY A 214 25.09 -2.88 -40.37
C GLY A 214 25.84 -2.79 -39.04
N THR A 215 25.72 -1.66 -38.32
CA THR A 215 26.27 -1.47 -36.98
C THR A 215 25.14 -1.36 -35.97
N LEU A 216 25.26 -2.10 -34.86
CA LEU A 216 24.36 -2.06 -33.71
C LEU A 216 25.07 -1.40 -32.52
N ILE A 217 24.48 -0.39 -31.92
CA ILE A 217 25.00 0.31 -30.75
C ILE A 217 23.96 0.21 -29.64
N THR A 218 24.40 -0.24 -28.46
CA THR A 218 23.59 -0.31 -27.24
C THR A 218 24.46 -0.02 -26.02
N CYS A 219 23.84 0.30 -24.90
CA CYS A 219 24.50 0.50 -23.62
C CYS A 219 23.67 -0.11 -22.50
N PHE A 220 24.35 -0.71 -21.51
CA PHE A 220 23.73 -1.26 -20.32
C PHE A 220 24.45 -0.74 -19.08
N PRO A 221 23.72 -0.40 -18.00
CA PRO A 221 24.36 -0.09 -16.73
C PRO A 221 25.06 -1.34 -16.20
N GLN A 222 26.30 -1.19 -15.75
CA GLN A 222 27.05 -2.28 -15.13
C GLN A 222 26.62 -2.39 -13.65
N ARG A 223 26.22 -3.58 -13.21
CA ARG A 223 25.72 -3.76 -11.84
C ARG A 223 26.79 -4.19 -10.83
N ARG A 224 27.76 -5.00 -11.25
CA ARG A 224 28.72 -5.71 -10.39
C ARG A 224 29.18 -4.89 -9.17
N GLU A 225 28.90 -5.40 -7.97
CA GLU A 225 29.57 -4.94 -6.76
C GLU A 225 30.67 -5.96 -6.40
N CYS A 226 31.91 -5.48 -6.22
CA CYS A 226 32.98 -6.34 -5.68
C CYS A 226 32.83 -6.49 -4.15
N ASN A 227 31.61 -6.79 -3.67
CA ASN A 227 31.25 -6.96 -2.26
C ASN A 227 30.97 -8.45 -1.97
N PRO A 228 31.52 -9.05 -0.90
CA PRO A 228 31.20 -10.43 -0.51
C PRO A 228 29.72 -10.71 -0.25
N ASP A 229 28.96 -9.69 0.18
CA ASP A 229 27.54 -9.77 0.47
C ASP A 229 26.66 -9.41 -0.74
N ASP A 230 27.23 -9.28 -1.96
CA ASP A 230 26.47 -9.02 -3.18
C ASP A 230 25.47 -10.15 -3.44
N PRO A 231 24.15 -9.85 -3.51
CA PRO A 231 23.14 -10.87 -3.75
C PRO A 231 23.26 -11.55 -5.12
N ASP A 232 23.88 -10.94 -6.13
CA ASP A 232 24.18 -11.60 -7.43
C ASP A 232 25.69 -11.74 -7.63
N ARG A 233 26.29 -12.57 -6.76
CA ARG A 233 27.72 -12.87 -6.73
C ARG A 233 28.26 -13.51 -8.01
N PHE A 234 27.40 -14.18 -8.78
CA PHE A 234 27.77 -14.91 -10.00
C PHE A 234 27.39 -14.17 -11.29
N GLU A 235 26.94 -12.91 -11.18
CA GLU A 235 26.56 -12.06 -12.33
C GLU A 235 25.48 -12.69 -13.22
N MET A 236 24.62 -13.52 -12.64
CA MET A 236 23.54 -14.21 -13.37
C MET A 236 22.45 -13.24 -13.82
N THR A 237 22.34 -12.08 -13.17
CA THR A 237 21.37 -11.04 -13.51
C THR A 237 21.93 -9.96 -14.42
N ASP A 238 23.25 -9.93 -14.68
CA ASP A 238 23.86 -8.91 -15.54
C ASP A 238 23.47 -9.11 -17.01
N ILE A 239 22.79 -8.12 -17.57
CA ILE A 239 22.27 -8.19 -18.93
C ILE A 239 23.40 -8.27 -19.97
N LEU A 240 24.49 -7.50 -19.77
CA LEU A 240 25.57 -7.46 -20.74
C LEU A 240 26.29 -8.80 -20.79
N GLU A 241 26.65 -9.36 -19.62
CA GLU A 241 27.30 -10.66 -19.56
C GLU A 241 26.42 -11.78 -20.13
N ASN A 242 25.12 -11.78 -19.82
CA ASN A 242 24.17 -12.73 -20.40
C ASN A 242 24.08 -12.64 -21.93
N ILE A 243 24.05 -11.41 -22.48
CA ILE A 243 24.11 -11.19 -23.93
C ILE A 243 25.44 -11.73 -24.48
N LEU A 244 26.58 -11.42 -23.85
CA LEU A 244 27.90 -11.87 -24.32
C LEU A 244 28.04 -13.40 -24.31
N HIS A 245 27.54 -14.07 -23.27
CA HIS A 245 27.50 -15.52 -23.18
C HIS A 245 26.68 -16.16 -24.31
N SER A 246 25.55 -15.54 -24.68
CA SER A 246 24.72 -15.99 -25.80
C SER A 246 25.43 -15.91 -27.15
N ILE A 247 26.43 -15.02 -27.29
CA ILE A 247 27.22 -14.79 -28.52
C ILE A 247 28.42 -15.76 -28.64
N SER A 248 28.26 -17.00 -28.15
CA SER A 248 29.29 -18.05 -28.21
C SER A 248 29.86 -18.24 -29.64
N PRO A 249 31.13 -18.65 -29.80
CA PRO A 249 31.84 -18.66 -31.09
C PRO A 249 31.19 -19.55 -32.17
N GLY A 250 30.36 -20.52 -31.80
CA GLY A 250 29.54 -21.30 -32.74
C GLY A 250 28.39 -20.50 -33.36
N VAL A 251 27.77 -19.60 -32.59
CA VAL A 251 26.65 -18.73 -33.02
C VAL A 251 27.16 -17.63 -33.95
N LYS A 252 28.36 -17.08 -33.70
CA LYS A 252 29.01 -16.08 -34.55
C LYS A 252 29.15 -16.51 -36.03
N ARG A 253 29.36 -17.82 -36.29
CA ARG A 253 29.47 -18.35 -37.66
C ARG A 253 28.13 -18.38 -38.42
N LYS A 254 27.01 -18.57 -37.72
CA LYS A 254 25.66 -18.58 -38.30
C LYS A 254 25.11 -17.15 -38.46
N ALA A 255 25.42 -16.30 -37.48
CA ALA A 255 25.14 -14.87 -37.42
C ALA A 255 25.75 -14.04 -38.57
N GLY A 256 26.91 -14.44 -39.11
CA GLY A 256 27.57 -13.73 -40.21
C GLY A 256 26.75 -13.66 -41.51
N LEU A 257 25.70 -14.49 -41.65
CA LEU A 257 24.81 -14.52 -42.82
C LEU A 257 23.58 -13.58 -42.69
N GLU A 258 23.16 -13.23 -41.46
CA GLU A 258 21.94 -12.44 -41.18
C GLU A 258 22.24 -10.97 -40.76
N GLY A 259 23.52 -10.58 -40.68
CA GLY A 259 23.94 -9.23 -40.27
C GLY A 259 23.81 -9.00 -38.76
N PRO A 260 23.80 -7.76 -38.25
CA PRO A 260 23.67 -7.49 -36.81
C PRO A 260 22.23 -7.62 -36.28
N LEU A 261 21.24 -7.82 -37.16
CA LEU A 261 19.82 -7.73 -36.84
C LEU A 261 19.29 -8.93 -36.02
N TRP A 262 19.93 -10.11 -36.12
CA TRP A 262 19.57 -11.26 -35.29
C TRP A 262 19.85 -11.01 -33.79
N LEU A 263 20.83 -10.16 -33.47
CA LEU A 263 21.21 -9.86 -32.09
C LEU A 263 20.14 -9.00 -31.38
N ILE A 264 19.33 -8.27 -32.14
CA ILE A 264 18.25 -7.42 -31.61
C ILE A 264 17.24 -8.26 -30.84
N GLN A 265 16.84 -9.42 -31.38
CA GLN A 265 15.93 -10.33 -30.69
C GLN A 265 16.54 -10.82 -29.38
N GLY A 266 17.82 -11.21 -29.39
CA GLY A 266 18.54 -11.63 -28.19
C GLY A 266 18.56 -10.54 -27.13
N ILE A 267 18.95 -9.32 -27.49
CA ILE A 267 19.00 -8.17 -26.57
C ILE A 267 17.61 -7.87 -25.97
N ILE A 268 16.56 -7.82 -26.79
CA ILE A 268 15.21 -7.53 -26.31
C ILE A 268 14.71 -8.66 -25.40
N ASN A 269 14.98 -9.92 -25.75
CA ASN A 269 14.62 -11.06 -24.92
C ASN A 269 15.35 -11.02 -23.57
N GLU A 270 16.64 -10.67 -23.57
CA GLU A 270 17.41 -10.47 -22.34
C GLU A 270 16.83 -9.34 -21.50
N CYS A 271 16.52 -8.17 -22.07
CA CYS A 271 15.95 -7.05 -21.32
C CYS A 271 14.52 -7.35 -20.80
N ALA A 272 13.68 -7.99 -21.60
CA ALA A 272 12.32 -8.34 -21.22
C ALA A 272 12.27 -9.48 -20.20
N GLY A 273 13.21 -10.41 -20.28
CA GLY A 273 13.32 -11.58 -19.41
C GLY A 273 14.21 -11.41 -18.18
N ALA A 274 15.09 -10.39 -18.13
CA ALA A 274 16.11 -10.20 -17.09
C ALA A 274 15.54 -10.28 -15.67
N PHE A 275 14.31 -9.81 -15.49
CA PHE A 275 13.67 -9.73 -14.18
C PHE A 275 12.72 -10.89 -13.87
N PHE A 276 12.30 -11.67 -14.88
CA PHE A 276 11.19 -12.61 -14.74
C PHE A 276 11.46 -14.01 -15.25
N ASP A 277 12.62 -14.26 -15.86
CA ASP A 277 13.00 -15.58 -16.34
C ASP A 277 13.33 -16.52 -15.16
N PRO A 278 12.48 -17.52 -14.85
CA PRO A 278 12.70 -18.44 -13.74
C PRO A 278 13.93 -19.32 -13.94
N MET A 279 14.43 -19.45 -15.18
CA MET A 279 15.61 -20.26 -15.50
C MET A 279 16.93 -19.52 -15.22
N LYS A 280 16.90 -18.18 -15.16
CA LYS A 280 18.05 -17.34 -14.81
C LYS A 280 18.10 -17.03 -13.31
N ASN A 281 16.94 -16.97 -12.68
CA ASN A 281 16.78 -16.81 -11.23
C ASN A 281 16.83 -18.17 -10.52
N VAL A 282 17.98 -18.84 -10.63
CA VAL A 282 18.20 -20.18 -10.03
C VAL A 282 18.18 -20.13 -8.51
N ASP A 283 18.55 -18.98 -7.93
CA ASP A 283 18.36 -18.70 -6.52
C ASP A 283 16.91 -18.27 -6.26
N ASP A 284 16.27 -18.84 -5.22
CA ASP A 284 14.93 -18.44 -4.78
C ASP A 284 14.90 -16.93 -4.44
N ASP A 285 16.07 -16.35 -4.18
CA ASP A 285 16.29 -14.94 -3.89
C ASP A 285 15.93 -13.95 -5.00
N PHE A 286 15.74 -14.39 -6.26
CA PHE A 286 15.42 -13.50 -7.40
C PHE A 286 14.11 -13.84 -8.13
N LYS A 287 13.24 -14.67 -7.54
CA LYS A 287 11.90 -14.94 -8.09
C LYS A 287 10.91 -13.84 -7.73
N PHE A 288 11.05 -12.68 -8.34
CA PHE A 288 10.32 -11.46 -7.95
C PHE A 288 8.79 -11.62 -7.96
N LEU A 289 8.20 -12.25 -9.00
CA LEU A 289 6.75 -12.48 -9.02
C LEU A 289 6.29 -13.39 -7.87
N ASP A 290 7.13 -14.31 -7.43
CA ASP A 290 6.83 -15.17 -6.28
C ASP A 290 6.91 -14.36 -4.97
N MET A 291 7.81 -13.38 -4.86
CA MET A 291 7.83 -12.45 -3.71
C MET A 291 6.51 -11.68 -3.59
N PHE A 292 5.99 -11.17 -4.71
CA PHE A 292 4.68 -10.51 -4.75
C PHE A 292 3.55 -11.47 -4.38
N SER A 293 3.51 -12.65 -5.01
CA SER A 293 2.50 -13.67 -4.75
C SER A 293 2.50 -14.09 -3.27
N ASN A 294 3.67 -14.37 -2.70
CA ASN A 294 3.82 -14.77 -1.30
C ASN A 294 3.44 -13.63 -0.34
N SER A 295 3.72 -12.37 -0.71
CA SER A 295 3.32 -11.22 0.11
C SER A 295 1.81 -11.05 0.14
N ILE A 296 1.13 -11.23 -1.00
CA ILE A 296 -0.34 -11.23 -1.07
C ILE A 296 -0.92 -12.37 -0.25
N SER A 297 -0.39 -13.59 -0.39
CA SER A 297 -0.85 -14.75 0.37
C SER A 297 -0.69 -14.56 1.88
N ARG A 298 0.44 -13.99 2.35
CA ARG A 298 0.65 -13.66 3.77
C ARG A 298 -0.41 -12.69 4.31
N ILE A 299 -0.83 -11.71 3.50
CA ILE A 299 -1.86 -10.75 3.90
C ILE A 299 -3.25 -11.40 3.88
N ALA A 300 -3.54 -12.24 2.89
CA ALA A 300 -4.77 -13.02 2.85
C ALA A 300 -4.89 -13.96 4.08
N ASP A 301 -3.79 -14.61 4.47
CA ASP A 301 -3.76 -15.39 5.71
C ASP A 301 -3.99 -14.53 6.96
N GLY A 302 -3.42 -13.32 6.98
CA GLY A 302 -3.66 -12.32 8.04
C GLY A 302 -5.12 -11.90 8.12
N GLU A 303 -5.78 -11.69 6.97
CA GLU A 303 -7.19 -11.36 6.87
C GLU A 303 -8.07 -12.48 7.45
N VAL A 304 -7.79 -13.74 7.10
CA VAL A 304 -8.48 -14.90 7.68
C VAL A 304 -8.29 -14.96 9.21
N ALA A 305 -7.07 -14.70 9.69
CA ALA A 305 -6.79 -14.66 11.13
C ALA A 305 -7.56 -13.55 11.85
N CYS A 306 -7.66 -12.35 11.23
CA CYS A 306 -8.47 -11.24 11.73
C CYS A 306 -9.97 -11.58 11.78
N TYR A 307 -10.48 -12.27 10.76
CA TYR A 307 -11.85 -12.76 10.72
C TYR A 307 -12.12 -13.78 11.83
N GLU A 308 -11.25 -14.78 11.99
CA GLU A 308 -11.38 -15.77 13.08
C GLU A 308 -11.32 -15.11 14.46
N ARG A 309 -10.41 -14.16 14.66
CA ARG A 309 -10.29 -13.40 15.90
C ARG A 309 -11.60 -12.67 16.20
N PHE A 310 -12.19 -12.02 15.20
CA PHE A 310 -13.48 -11.34 15.33
C PHE A 310 -14.59 -12.32 15.73
N VAL A 311 -14.71 -13.45 15.03
CA VAL A 311 -15.74 -14.47 15.35
C VAL A 311 -15.56 -15.00 16.78
N LYS A 312 -14.33 -15.29 17.22
CA LYS A 312 -14.05 -15.73 18.59
C LYS A 312 -14.45 -14.67 19.62
N MET A 313 -14.20 -13.39 19.34
CA MET A 313 -14.62 -12.28 20.20
C MET A 313 -16.14 -12.11 20.27
N LEU A 314 -16.90 -12.43 19.22
CA LEU A 314 -18.37 -12.41 19.28
C LEU A 314 -18.92 -13.44 20.29
N HIS A 315 -18.20 -14.54 20.52
CA HIS A 315 -18.63 -15.60 21.43
C HIS A 315 -18.17 -15.35 22.88
N ILE A 316 -17.01 -14.71 23.07
CA ILE A 316 -16.47 -14.39 24.39
C ILE A 316 -16.93 -12.97 24.74
N SER A 317 -17.85 -12.83 25.71
CA SER A 317 -18.47 -11.56 26.14
C SER A 317 -17.53 -10.45 26.64
N ASN A 318 -16.24 -10.48 26.33
CA ASN A 318 -15.23 -9.53 26.77
C ASN A 318 -15.08 -8.39 25.77
N GLN A 319 -15.62 -7.21 26.13
CA GLN A 319 -16.02 -6.14 25.21
C GLN A 319 -14.93 -5.09 24.91
N GLN A 320 -13.81 -5.09 25.62
CA GLN A 320 -12.84 -3.98 25.54
C GLN A 320 -11.82 -4.10 24.39
N ASN A 321 -11.65 -5.29 23.78
CA ASN A 321 -10.69 -5.52 22.67
C ASN A 321 -11.34 -5.56 21.27
N LEU A 322 -12.61 -5.17 21.14
CA LEU A 322 -13.36 -5.22 19.88
C LEU A 322 -13.08 -4.04 18.93
N MET A 323 -12.44 -2.98 19.42
CA MET A 323 -12.25 -1.70 18.72
C MET A 323 -10.84 -1.51 18.14
N ASP A 324 -9.94 -2.47 18.36
CA ASP A 324 -8.61 -2.45 17.77
C ASP A 324 -8.72 -2.85 16.29
N ILE A 325 -8.55 -1.86 15.41
CA ILE A 325 -8.58 -2.01 13.94
C ILE A 325 -7.17 -1.77 13.38
N ASP A 326 -6.16 -1.65 14.24
CA ASP A 326 -4.80 -1.31 13.82
C ASP A 326 -4.26 -2.42 12.93
N THR A 327 -4.49 -3.68 13.30
CA THR A 327 -4.07 -4.84 12.52
C THR A 327 -4.69 -4.90 11.13
N GLU A 328 -6.01 -4.69 11.02
CA GLU A 328 -6.72 -4.72 9.74
C GLU A 328 -6.34 -3.51 8.87
N SER A 329 -6.13 -2.35 9.49
CA SER A 329 -5.70 -1.13 8.80
C SER A 329 -4.29 -1.29 8.24
N ASP A 330 -3.39 -1.93 8.98
CA ASP A 330 -2.03 -2.24 8.53
C ASP A 330 -2.05 -3.23 7.36
N LEU A 331 -2.81 -4.32 7.46
CA LEU A 331 -2.99 -5.28 6.36
C LEU A 331 -3.58 -4.60 5.12
N LEU A 332 -4.58 -3.72 5.30
CA LEU A 332 -5.21 -2.98 4.21
C LEU A 332 -4.24 -1.99 3.54
N ARG A 333 -3.39 -1.33 4.33
CA ARG A 333 -2.33 -0.46 3.83
C ARG A 333 -1.29 -1.25 3.03
N GLU A 334 -0.84 -2.39 3.56
CA GLU A 334 0.17 -3.26 2.92
C GLU A 334 -0.34 -3.81 1.57
N ILE A 335 -1.59 -4.29 1.50
CA ILE A 335 -2.12 -4.83 0.24
C ILE A 335 -2.34 -3.75 -0.83
N LYS A 336 -2.77 -2.54 -0.42
CA LYS A 336 -2.92 -1.42 -1.36
C LYS A 336 -1.58 -0.99 -1.96
N ASP A 337 -0.54 -0.97 -1.13
CA ASP A 337 0.82 -0.66 -1.58
C ASP A 337 1.35 -1.72 -2.57
N ILE A 338 1.13 -3.01 -2.29
CA ILE A 338 1.43 -4.10 -3.24
C ILE A 338 0.69 -3.92 -4.57
N LEU A 339 -0.60 -3.58 -4.54
CA LEU A 339 -1.41 -3.38 -5.75
C LEU A 339 -0.93 -2.19 -6.59
N ASP A 340 -0.49 -1.12 -5.95
CA ASP A 340 0.10 0.05 -6.61
C ASP A 340 1.43 -0.31 -7.28
N GLU A 341 2.30 -1.07 -6.61
CA GLU A 341 3.55 -1.57 -7.22
C GLU A 341 3.30 -2.51 -8.40
N LEU A 342 2.36 -3.46 -8.28
CA LEU A 342 1.96 -4.33 -9.38
C LEU A 342 1.39 -3.54 -10.56
N ARG A 343 0.68 -2.44 -10.29
CA ARG A 343 0.19 -1.55 -11.33
C ARG A 343 1.34 -0.85 -12.06
N MET A 344 2.35 -0.37 -11.33
CA MET A 344 3.54 0.23 -11.94
C MET A 344 4.28 -0.78 -12.82
N ILE A 345 4.47 -2.02 -12.35
CA ILE A 345 5.05 -3.12 -13.13
C ILE A 345 4.26 -3.39 -14.41
N ARG A 346 2.92 -3.46 -14.30
CA ARG A 346 2.04 -3.68 -15.45
C ARG A 346 2.22 -2.61 -16.52
N VAL A 347 2.30 -1.34 -16.13
CA VAL A 347 2.50 -0.22 -17.08
C VAL A 347 3.84 -0.33 -17.82
N VAL A 348 4.91 -0.75 -17.13
CA VAL A 348 6.20 -1.01 -17.79
C VAL A 348 6.10 -2.12 -18.83
N MET A 349 5.43 -3.24 -18.49
CA MET A 349 5.22 -4.35 -19.43
C MET A 349 4.33 -3.97 -20.62
N GLU A 350 3.28 -3.19 -20.39
CA GLU A 350 2.44 -2.65 -21.46
C GLU A 350 3.25 -1.78 -22.43
N ASP A 351 4.18 -0.96 -21.91
CA ASP A 351 5.10 -0.17 -22.74
C ASP A 351 6.11 -1.04 -23.47
N GLN A 352 6.61 -2.13 -22.87
CA GLN A 352 7.44 -3.13 -23.57
C GLN A 352 6.69 -3.74 -24.76
N LEU A 353 5.44 -4.16 -24.56
CA LEU A 353 4.62 -4.73 -25.63
C LEU A 353 4.39 -3.74 -26.78
N LYS A 354 4.10 -2.48 -26.48
CA LYS A 354 3.95 -1.42 -27.50
C LYS A 354 5.21 -1.30 -28.35
N VAL A 355 6.38 -1.34 -27.71
CA VAL A 355 7.68 -1.26 -28.39
C VAL A 355 7.95 -2.51 -29.23
N ILE A 356 7.74 -3.70 -28.68
CA ILE A 356 7.93 -4.98 -29.39
C ILE A 356 7.05 -5.04 -30.65
N VAL A 357 5.79 -4.62 -30.54
CA VAL A 357 4.86 -4.53 -31.68
C VAL A 357 5.33 -3.49 -32.70
N ALA A 358 5.86 -2.35 -32.26
CA ALA A 358 6.41 -1.34 -33.17
C ALA A 358 7.64 -1.85 -33.93
N ILE A 359 8.50 -2.64 -33.29
CA ILE A 359 9.68 -3.24 -33.94
C ILE A 359 9.26 -4.30 -34.96
N GLY A 360 8.23 -5.10 -34.67
CA GLY A 360 7.66 -6.07 -35.61
C GLY A 360 7.05 -5.47 -36.89
N LYS A 361 6.93 -4.13 -36.97
CA LYS A 361 6.58 -3.42 -38.22
C LYS A 361 7.81 -3.09 -39.07
N VAL A 362 8.96 -2.89 -38.43
CA VAL A 362 10.24 -2.54 -39.06
C VAL A 362 11.04 -3.79 -39.43
N GLN A 363 10.90 -4.87 -38.64
CA GLN A 363 11.56 -6.16 -38.81
C GLN A 363 10.51 -7.27 -38.95
N ASP A 364 10.86 -8.45 -39.48
CA ASP A 364 9.92 -9.57 -39.59
C ASP A 364 9.33 -9.95 -38.21
N SER A 365 8.03 -9.72 -38.06
CA SER A 365 7.27 -9.93 -36.81
C SER A 365 7.38 -11.36 -36.27
N ARG A 366 7.73 -12.35 -37.10
CA ARG A 366 7.89 -13.75 -36.66
C ARG A 366 9.05 -13.93 -35.68
N VAL A 367 10.07 -13.09 -35.78
CA VAL A 367 11.30 -13.17 -34.96
C VAL A 367 11.02 -12.75 -33.51
N LEU A 368 10.13 -11.79 -33.29
CA LEU A 368 9.81 -11.28 -31.94
C LEU A 368 8.59 -11.96 -31.29
N GLY A 369 7.96 -12.93 -31.97
CA GLY A 369 6.76 -13.62 -31.47
C GLY A 369 6.97 -14.28 -30.10
N GLY A 370 8.05 -15.05 -29.92
CA GLY A 370 8.33 -15.72 -28.64
C GLY A 370 8.63 -14.75 -27.48
N VAL A 371 9.24 -13.59 -27.78
CA VAL A 371 9.50 -12.56 -26.77
C VAL A 371 8.19 -11.91 -26.35
N ARG A 372 7.34 -11.57 -27.33
CA ARG A 372 6.00 -11.03 -27.09
C ARG A 372 5.15 -11.96 -26.24
N GLU A 373 5.07 -13.24 -26.59
CA GLU A 373 4.32 -14.25 -25.83
C GLU A 373 4.86 -14.40 -24.39
N SER A 374 6.16 -14.25 -24.18
CA SER A 374 6.75 -14.28 -22.84
C SER A 374 6.33 -13.08 -22.00
N VAL A 375 6.37 -11.87 -22.57
CA VAL A 375 5.89 -10.65 -21.88
C VAL A 375 4.39 -10.72 -21.60
N GLU A 376 3.58 -11.19 -22.56
CA GLU A 376 2.13 -11.40 -22.37
C GLU A 376 1.86 -12.38 -21.21
N ARG A 377 2.59 -13.49 -21.11
CA ARG A 377 2.47 -14.42 -19.97
C ARG A 377 2.80 -13.78 -18.63
N TYR A 378 3.84 -12.94 -18.57
CA TYR A 378 4.17 -12.21 -17.33
C TYR A 378 3.10 -11.17 -16.98
N LEU A 379 2.54 -10.49 -17.97
CA LEU A 379 1.45 -9.54 -17.80
C LEU A 379 0.20 -10.23 -17.23
N ASP A 380 -0.17 -11.39 -17.75
CA ASP A 380 -1.28 -12.21 -17.26
C ASP A 380 -1.07 -12.61 -15.78
N LYS A 381 0.17 -12.98 -15.42
CA LYS A 381 0.52 -13.32 -14.04
C LYS A 381 0.40 -12.11 -13.10
N VAL A 382 0.88 -10.94 -13.52
CA VAL A 382 0.74 -9.68 -12.77
C VAL A 382 -0.74 -9.34 -12.60
N GLN A 383 -1.56 -9.47 -13.65
CA GLN A 383 -2.99 -9.20 -13.59
C GLN A 383 -3.73 -10.19 -12.66
N SER A 384 -3.34 -11.46 -12.67
CA SER A 384 -3.86 -12.46 -11.73
C SER A 384 -3.59 -12.06 -10.28
N MET A 385 -2.37 -11.60 -9.97
CA MET A 385 -2.01 -11.14 -8.62
C MET A 385 -2.77 -9.87 -8.23
N GLN A 386 -3.03 -8.96 -9.17
CA GLN A 386 -3.85 -7.78 -8.91
C GLN A 386 -5.31 -8.15 -8.58
N ASN A 387 -5.87 -9.13 -9.29
CA ASN A 387 -7.22 -9.62 -9.00
C ASN A 387 -7.29 -10.28 -7.62
N GLU A 388 -6.29 -11.09 -7.26
CA GLU A 388 -6.18 -11.71 -5.93
C GLU A 388 -6.07 -10.64 -4.83
N GLY A 389 -5.15 -9.68 -4.96
CA GLY A 389 -5.02 -8.61 -3.99
C GLY A 389 -6.25 -7.72 -3.88
N GLN A 390 -6.96 -7.46 -4.98
CA GLN A 390 -8.22 -6.72 -4.96
C GLN A 390 -9.33 -7.49 -4.24
N ALA A 391 -9.36 -8.82 -4.35
CA ALA A 391 -10.27 -9.65 -3.57
C ALA A 391 -9.96 -9.54 -2.06
N THR A 392 -8.68 -9.57 -1.67
CA THR A 392 -8.25 -9.37 -0.28
C THR A 392 -8.64 -7.97 0.26
N VAL A 393 -8.46 -6.92 -0.55
CA VAL A 393 -8.93 -5.56 -0.19
C VAL A 393 -10.43 -5.53 0.08
N ASN A 394 -11.21 -6.15 -0.80
CA ASN A 394 -12.67 -6.18 -0.66
C ASN A 394 -13.08 -6.97 0.59
N SER A 395 -12.38 -8.07 0.90
CA SER A 395 -12.64 -8.87 2.09
C SER A 395 -12.29 -8.12 3.39
N LEU A 396 -11.13 -7.45 3.44
CA LEU A 396 -10.73 -6.60 4.57
C LEU A 396 -11.73 -5.46 4.80
N ASN A 397 -12.15 -4.76 3.75
CA ASN A 397 -13.17 -3.70 3.87
C ASN A 397 -14.51 -4.28 4.39
N ALA A 398 -14.92 -5.45 3.91
CA ALA A 398 -16.14 -6.10 4.40
C ALA A 398 -16.04 -6.49 5.88
N LEU A 399 -14.87 -6.97 6.34
CA LEU A 399 -14.62 -7.24 7.75
C LEU A 399 -14.68 -5.96 8.59
N MET A 400 -14.06 -4.87 8.13
CA MET A 400 -14.10 -3.57 8.80
C MET A 400 -15.54 -3.05 8.93
N ASP A 401 -16.33 -3.14 7.86
CA ASP A 401 -17.76 -2.78 7.86
C ASP A 401 -18.56 -3.61 8.86
N LEU A 402 -18.32 -4.92 8.92
CA LEU A 402 -18.97 -5.81 9.88
C LEU A 402 -18.65 -5.42 11.33
N ARG A 403 -17.39 -5.10 11.62
CA ARG A 403 -16.98 -4.64 12.95
C ARG A 403 -17.61 -3.31 13.33
N GLN A 404 -17.62 -2.35 12.41
CA GLN A 404 -18.27 -1.05 12.64
C GLN A 404 -19.77 -1.23 12.93
N ARG A 405 -20.46 -2.08 12.17
CA ARG A 405 -21.87 -2.40 12.42
C ARG A 405 -22.06 -3.06 13.79
N HIS A 406 -21.20 -4.00 14.17
CA HIS A 406 -21.28 -4.62 15.49
C HIS A 406 -21.04 -3.61 16.62
N ALA A 407 -20.07 -2.70 16.47
CA ALA A 407 -19.79 -1.64 17.43
C ALA A 407 -21.01 -0.72 17.62
N THR A 408 -21.67 -0.30 16.53
CA THR A 408 -22.88 0.53 16.61
C THR A 408 -24.05 -0.20 17.28
N LEU A 409 -24.25 -1.49 16.98
CA LEU A 409 -25.28 -2.32 17.63
C LEU A 409 -24.99 -2.51 19.11
N TRP A 410 -23.71 -2.69 19.46
CA TRP A 410 -23.28 -2.83 20.84
C TRP A 410 -23.52 -1.54 21.64
N GLU A 411 -23.15 -0.39 21.08
CA GLU A 411 -23.39 0.92 21.67
C GLU A 411 -24.89 1.14 21.92
N ALA A 412 -25.74 0.82 20.94
CA ALA A 412 -27.19 0.90 21.07
C ALA A 412 -27.77 -0.03 22.16
N LYS A 413 -27.25 -1.26 22.28
CA LYS A 413 -27.66 -2.20 23.33
C LYS A 413 -27.22 -1.72 24.72
N SER A 414 -25.99 -1.20 24.83
CA SER A 414 -25.44 -0.65 26.07
C SER A 414 -26.22 0.57 26.54
N THR A 415 -26.58 1.49 25.64
CA THR A 415 -27.48 2.63 25.98
C THR A 415 -28.85 2.15 26.45
N GLY A 416 -29.40 1.08 25.85
CA GLY A 416 -30.62 0.44 26.34
C GLY A 416 -30.50 -0.07 27.78
N MET A 417 -29.39 -0.73 28.12
CA MET A 417 -29.14 -1.21 29.48
C MET A 417 -28.89 -0.07 30.48
N GLN A 418 -28.16 0.99 30.08
CA GLN A 418 -28.00 2.20 30.91
C GLN A 418 -29.35 2.88 31.19
N GLY A 419 -30.27 2.85 30.23
CA GLY A 419 -31.66 3.29 30.43
C GLY A 419 -32.33 2.61 31.62
N ASN A 420 -32.08 1.31 31.85
CA ASN A 420 -32.66 0.58 32.98
C ASN A 420 -32.10 1.06 34.33
N THR A 421 -30.80 1.37 34.42
CA THR A 421 -30.20 1.94 35.64
C THR A 421 -30.78 3.33 35.94
N ILE A 422 -30.99 4.15 34.91
CA ILE A 422 -31.64 5.47 35.05
C ILE A 422 -33.09 5.30 35.52
N MET A 423 -33.82 4.29 35.03
CA MET A 423 -35.18 3.99 35.48
C MET A 423 -35.23 3.61 36.96
N VAL A 424 -34.32 2.75 37.44
CA VAL A 424 -34.24 2.37 38.86
C VAL A 424 -33.93 3.59 39.74
N PHE A 425 -32.95 4.42 39.35
CA PHE A 425 -32.65 5.66 40.07
C PHE A 425 -33.88 6.58 40.14
N THR A 426 -34.59 6.74 39.03
CA THR A 426 -35.81 7.57 38.94
C THR A 426 -36.91 7.07 39.88
N VAL A 427 -37.14 5.75 39.96
CA VAL A 427 -38.12 5.16 40.90
C VAL A 427 -37.74 5.44 42.36
N VAL A 428 -36.47 5.25 42.72
CA VAL A 428 -35.97 5.54 44.08
C VAL A 428 -36.18 7.03 44.41
N THR A 429 -35.80 7.95 43.51
CA THR A 429 -36.00 9.39 43.74
C THR A 429 -37.48 9.76 43.91
N ILE A 430 -38.37 9.21 43.08
CA ILE A 430 -39.82 9.45 43.17
C ILE A 430 -40.41 9.01 44.52
N LEU A 431 -39.91 7.91 45.09
CA LEU A 431 -40.36 7.40 46.39
C LEU A 431 -39.83 8.23 47.55
N PHE A 432 -38.52 8.52 47.54
CA PHE A 432 -37.84 9.12 48.70
C PHE A 432 -37.91 10.64 48.74
N LEU A 433 -38.11 11.32 47.61
CA LEU A 433 -38.17 12.79 47.59
C LEU A 433 -39.38 13.35 48.34
N PRO A 434 -40.63 12.88 48.13
CA PRO A 434 -41.79 13.34 48.89
C PRO A 434 -41.72 12.92 50.35
N ALA A 435 -41.20 11.71 50.63
CA ALA A 435 -41.04 11.21 51.99
C ALA A 435 -40.03 12.04 52.79
N SER A 436 -38.90 12.39 52.18
CA SER A 436 -37.89 13.29 52.77
C SER A 436 -38.47 14.67 53.03
N PHE A 437 -39.23 15.23 52.08
CA PHE A 437 -39.91 16.51 52.27
C PHE A 437 -40.89 16.48 53.44
N MET A 438 -41.74 15.45 53.52
CA MET A 438 -42.70 15.30 54.62
C MET A 438 -42.01 15.10 55.98
N ALA A 439 -40.92 14.33 56.02
CA ALA A 439 -40.12 14.17 57.23
C ALA A 439 -39.51 15.50 57.69
N SER A 440 -38.95 16.29 56.76
CA SER A 440 -38.45 17.63 57.06
C SER A 440 -39.57 18.59 57.49
N PHE A 441 -40.75 18.51 56.88
CA PHE A 441 -41.89 19.35 57.24
C PHE A 441 -42.39 19.07 58.66
N PHE A 442 -42.47 17.80 59.07
CA PHE A 442 -42.83 17.42 60.44
C PHE A 442 -41.72 17.67 61.46
N ALA A 443 -40.47 17.81 61.03
CA ALA A 443 -39.36 18.22 61.89
C ALA A 443 -39.33 19.73 62.18
N LEU A 444 -40.14 20.54 61.49
CA LEU A 444 -40.24 21.98 61.77
C LEU A 444 -41.00 22.19 63.10
N PRO A 445 -40.45 22.97 64.04
CA PRO A 445 -41.10 23.26 65.31
C PRO A 445 -42.18 24.33 65.11
N ILE A 446 -43.36 23.94 64.64
CA ILE A 446 -44.50 24.84 64.44
C ILE A 446 -45.43 24.75 65.66
N MET A 447 -45.83 25.89 66.23
CA MET A 447 -46.63 25.93 67.47
C MET A 447 -48.01 25.27 67.36
N GLN A 448 -48.52 25.03 66.15
CA GLN A 448 -49.78 24.28 65.92
C GLN A 448 -49.61 22.76 66.01
N PHE A 449 -48.37 22.25 66.02
CA PHE A 449 -48.06 20.83 66.16
C PHE A 449 -47.87 20.39 67.61
N SER A 450 -47.52 21.28 68.54
CA SER A 450 -47.54 20.92 69.97
C SER A 450 -48.98 20.93 70.48
N LYS A 451 -49.52 19.74 70.78
CA LYS A 451 -50.76 19.67 71.54
C LYS A 451 -50.45 20.01 72.99
N ALA A 452 -51.15 21.02 73.52
CA ALA A 452 -51.12 21.38 74.92
C ALA A 452 -51.60 20.18 75.77
N GLU A 453 -50.64 19.44 76.33
CA GLU A 453 -50.47 19.14 77.77
C GLU A 453 -49.43 18.01 77.90
N SER A 454 -48.29 18.35 78.51
CA SER A 454 -47.29 17.48 79.17
C SER A 454 -46.53 16.38 78.41
N SER A 455 -46.36 16.45 77.09
CA SER A 455 -45.24 15.78 76.42
C SER A 455 -44.72 16.60 75.23
N ASP A 456 -43.45 17.00 75.30
CA ASP A 456 -42.73 17.86 74.35
C ASP A 456 -42.43 17.17 72.99
N SER A 457 -43.22 16.17 72.62
CA SER A 457 -43.02 15.36 71.43
C SER A 457 -44.34 15.03 70.75
N LEU A 458 -44.34 15.14 69.41
CA LEU A 458 -45.42 14.67 68.56
C LEU A 458 -45.60 13.15 68.75
N ASP A 459 -46.85 12.72 68.91
CA ASP A 459 -47.17 11.29 68.96
C ASP A 459 -46.74 10.63 67.64
N LEU A 460 -45.83 9.66 67.74
CA LEU A 460 -45.24 8.93 66.62
C LEU A 460 -46.33 8.32 65.73
N SER A 461 -47.44 7.86 66.34
CA SER A 461 -48.58 7.29 65.63
C SER A 461 -49.27 8.31 64.70
N TYR A 462 -49.37 9.57 65.13
CA TYR A 462 -49.96 10.65 64.32
C TYR A 462 -49.07 11.03 63.14
N VAL A 463 -47.76 11.18 63.37
CA VAL A 463 -46.79 11.51 62.32
C VAL A 463 -46.72 10.40 61.28
N VAL A 464 -46.63 9.14 61.72
CA VAL A 464 -46.59 7.98 60.81
C VAL A 464 -47.88 7.87 59.99
N LYS A 465 -49.05 8.11 60.58
CA LYS A 465 -50.33 8.06 59.87
C LYS A 465 -50.38 9.06 58.71
N TRP A 466 -50.02 10.32 58.95
CA TRP A 466 -50.06 11.36 57.91
C TRP A 466 -48.92 11.25 56.90
N LEU A 467 -47.73 10.84 57.33
CA LEU A 467 -46.61 10.57 56.44
C LEU A 467 -46.96 9.46 55.44
N VAL A 468 -47.53 8.33 55.91
CA VAL A 468 -47.93 7.23 55.03
C VAL A 468 -49.11 7.61 54.14
N ALA A 469 -50.10 8.33 54.68
CA ALA A 469 -51.30 8.73 53.93
C ALA A 469 -51.00 9.62 52.72
N PHE A 470 -49.97 10.46 52.79
CA PHE A 470 -49.58 11.31 51.66
C PHE A 470 -48.50 10.69 50.77
N THR A 471 -47.55 9.95 51.33
CA THR A 471 -46.43 9.40 50.55
C THR A 471 -46.85 8.25 49.64
N VAL A 472 -47.71 7.32 50.11
CA VAL A 472 -48.10 6.13 49.32
C VAL A 472 -48.92 6.48 48.06
N PRO A 473 -49.93 7.36 48.12
CA PRO A 473 -50.68 7.73 46.91
C PRO A 473 -49.84 8.51 45.90
N VAL A 474 -48.97 9.42 46.37
CA VAL A 474 -48.09 10.21 45.52
C VAL A 474 -47.05 9.30 44.84
N ALA A 475 -46.45 8.39 45.60
CA ALA A 475 -45.58 7.34 45.08
C ALA A 475 -46.27 6.50 44.00
N PHE A 476 -47.48 6.00 44.27
CA PHE A 476 -48.24 5.19 43.32
C PHE A 476 -48.56 5.95 42.03
N PHE A 477 -48.94 7.23 42.14
CA PHE A 477 -49.22 8.09 41.00
C PHE A 477 -47.99 8.27 40.09
N PHE A 478 -46.84 8.61 40.67
CA PHE A 478 -45.62 8.83 39.90
C PHE A 478 -45.00 7.52 39.36
N ILE A 479 -45.07 6.41 40.11
CA ILE A 479 -44.66 5.08 39.61
C ILE A 479 -45.53 4.66 38.42
N SER A 480 -46.84 4.84 38.53
CA SER A 480 -47.76 4.54 37.42
C SER A 480 -47.40 5.38 36.20
N ILE A 481 -47.17 6.68 36.36
CA ILE A 481 -46.73 7.56 35.26
C ILE A 481 -45.40 7.09 34.67
N ALA A 482 -44.43 6.68 35.49
CA ALA A 482 -43.12 6.21 35.02
C ALA A 482 -43.23 4.95 34.16
N PHE A 483 -44.04 3.96 34.54
CA PHE A 483 -44.27 2.75 33.75
C PHE A 483 -45.01 3.04 32.44
N TYR A 484 -45.95 3.98 32.46
CA TYR A 484 -46.71 4.38 31.27
C TYR A 484 -46.06 5.52 30.48
N ILE A 485 -44.86 5.98 30.85
CA ILE A 485 -44.28 7.20 30.26
C ILE A 485 -44.02 7.04 28.76
N ASN A 486 -43.60 5.86 28.31
CA ASN A 486 -43.38 5.56 26.89
C ASN A 486 -44.68 5.56 26.08
N ASP A 487 -45.78 5.09 26.67
CA ASP A 487 -47.09 5.09 26.02
C ASP A 487 -47.74 6.47 26.05
N ILE A 488 -47.55 7.22 27.14
CA ILE A 488 -47.97 8.61 27.28
C ILE A 488 -47.20 9.51 26.31
N LEU A 489 -45.89 9.34 26.15
CA LEU A 489 -45.07 10.07 25.17
C LEU A 489 -45.45 9.71 23.73
N LYS A 490 -45.77 8.44 23.44
CA LYS A 490 -46.33 8.03 22.13
C LYS A 490 -47.72 8.61 21.88
N PHE A 491 -48.54 8.74 22.92
CA PHE A 491 -49.87 9.33 22.83
C PHE A 491 -49.82 10.85 22.69
N LEU A 492 -48.97 11.52 23.46
CA LEU A 492 -48.70 12.95 23.36
C LEU A 492 -48.11 13.31 22.00
N SER A 493 -47.11 12.59 21.50
CA SER A 493 -46.56 12.82 20.15
C SER A 493 -47.57 12.55 19.02
N ARG A 494 -48.58 11.71 19.25
CA ARG A 494 -49.72 11.55 18.33
C ARG A 494 -50.71 12.72 18.40
N ILE A 495 -50.83 13.38 19.55
CA ILE A 495 -51.75 14.50 19.77
C ILE A 495 -51.11 15.84 19.43
N THR A 496 -49.82 16.03 19.70
CA THR A 496 -49.03 17.21 19.29
C THR A 496 -48.44 17.08 17.90
N GLY A 497 -48.68 15.96 17.20
CA GLY A 497 -48.27 15.68 15.83
C GLY A 497 -49.04 16.44 14.74
N HIS A 498 -49.32 17.74 14.95
CA HIS A 498 -49.80 18.66 13.91
C HIS A 498 -48.67 19.52 13.30
N GLU A 499 -47.46 18.97 13.20
CA GLU A 499 -46.42 19.46 12.27
C GLU A 499 -45.87 18.34 11.37
N ARG A 500 -46.74 17.43 10.92
CA ARG A 500 -46.42 16.49 9.82
C ARG A 500 -46.82 17.05 8.45
N ARG A 501 -46.35 18.26 8.12
CA ARG A 501 -46.36 18.75 6.73
C ARG A 501 -44.97 18.94 6.11
N VAL A 502 -43.89 18.94 6.88
CA VAL A 502 -42.54 19.15 6.32
C VAL A 502 -41.82 17.85 5.94
N THR A 503 -42.13 16.72 6.58
CA THR A 503 -41.44 15.44 6.30
C THR A 503 -42.04 14.63 5.14
N ARG A 504 -43.30 14.88 4.75
CA ARG A 504 -43.88 14.23 3.55
C ARG A 504 -43.37 14.83 2.24
N LEU A 505 -43.05 16.12 2.21
CA LEU A 505 -42.41 16.75 1.05
C LEU A 505 -40.95 16.32 0.85
N SER A 506 -40.24 15.94 1.93
CA SER A 506 -38.88 15.38 1.88
C SER A 506 -38.85 13.90 1.45
N ALA A 507 -39.80 13.08 1.89
CA ALA A 507 -39.86 11.67 1.50
C ALA A 507 -40.26 11.47 0.02
N GLU A 508 -41.03 12.41 -0.57
CA GLU A 508 -41.37 12.39 -1.99
C GLU A 508 -40.21 12.87 -2.88
N THR A 509 -39.39 13.83 -2.43
CA THR A 509 -38.14 14.21 -3.12
C THR A 509 -37.07 13.12 -3.02
N TRP A 510 -36.97 12.39 -1.91
CA TRP A 510 -36.08 11.23 -1.76
C TRP A 510 -36.49 10.03 -2.63
N LYS A 511 -37.80 9.80 -2.84
CA LYS A 511 -38.29 8.75 -3.75
C LYS A 511 -38.08 9.09 -5.22
N GLN A 512 -38.12 10.38 -5.60
CA GLN A 512 -37.77 10.80 -6.95
C GLN A 512 -36.26 10.70 -7.25
N GLN A 513 -35.39 10.87 -6.25
CA GLN A 513 -33.93 10.71 -6.43
C GLN A 513 -33.47 9.23 -6.48
N ILE A 514 -34.17 8.30 -5.83
CA ILE A 514 -33.80 6.87 -5.84
C ILE A 514 -34.34 6.14 -7.10
N GLY A 515 -35.31 6.72 -7.82
CA GLY A 515 -35.85 6.17 -9.07
C GLY A 515 -34.95 6.30 -10.31
N GLN A 516 -33.79 6.97 -10.22
CA GLN A 516 -32.89 7.21 -11.35
C GLN A 516 -31.48 6.61 -11.20
N GLY A 517 -31.24 5.72 -10.23
CA GLY A 517 -29.86 5.37 -9.86
C GLY A 517 -29.54 3.91 -9.61
N ILE A 518 -30.06 2.94 -10.39
CA ILE A 518 -29.39 1.65 -10.58
C ILE A 518 -29.53 1.23 -12.04
N ILE A 519 -28.50 1.53 -12.83
CA ILE A 519 -28.18 0.80 -14.05
C ILE A 519 -27.31 -0.38 -13.61
N ALA A 520 -27.88 -1.59 -13.63
CA ALA A 520 -27.10 -2.82 -13.76
C ALA A 520 -27.11 -3.20 -15.26
N PRO A 521 -26.01 -3.75 -15.80
CA PRO A 521 -25.83 -3.93 -17.23
C PRO A 521 -26.81 -4.97 -17.78
N GLY A 522 -27.46 -4.60 -18.88
CA GLY A 522 -28.36 -5.47 -19.62
C GLY A 522 -27.63 -6.62 -20.30
N SER A 523 -28.22 -7.82 -20.22
CA SER A 523 -28.05 -8.87 -21.21
C SER A 523 -29.13 -8.70 -22.29
N ASP A 524 -28.80 -7.93 -23.34
CA ASP A 524 -29.36 -8.16 -24.69
C ASP A 524 -28.84 -9.53 -25.17
N GLY A 525 -29.60 -10.42 -25.82
CA GLY A 525 -30.97 -10.43 -26.26
C GLY A 525 -31.14 -11.63 -27.19
N ARG A 526 -32.34 -12.22 -27.26
CA ARG A 526 -33.05 -12.61 -28.49
C ARG A 526 -34.24 -13.51 -28.19
N GLN A 527 -35.35 -13.10 -28.77
CA GLN A 527 -36.63 -13.79 -28.91
C GLN A 527 -36.51 -15.10 -29.73
N VAL A 528 -37.59 -15.90 -29.67
CA VAL A 528 -38.28 -16.69 -30.73
C VAL A 528 -38.70 -18.05 -30.09
N ARG A 529 -39.97 -18.26 -29.72
CA ARG A 529 -41.16 -18.68 -30.52
C ARG A 529 -41.29 -20.21 -30.63
N ASP A 530 -42.47 -20.69 -30.23
CA ASP A 530 -43.23 -21.91 -30.60
C ASP A 530 -42.52 -23.26 -30.82
N GLY A 531 -43.06 -24.33 -30.22
CA GLY A 531 -42.81 -25.69 -30.72
C GLY A 531 -43.24 -26.83 -29.80
N PHE A 532 -44.35 -27.48 -30.17
CA PHE A 532 -44.81 -28.81 -29.75
C PHE A 532 -43.73 -29.91 -29.82
N GLU A 533 -43.79 -30.88 -28.90
CA GLU A 533 -43.73 -32.36 -29.10
C GLU A 533 -43.39 -33.06 -27.75
N LYS A 534 -44.33 -33.76 -27.10
CA LYS A 534 -44.55 -35.22 -27.17
C LYS A 534 -43.27 -36.07 -27.26
N ALA A 535 -42.97 -36.79 -26.17
CA ALA A 535 -43.11 -38.25 -26.06
C ALA A 535 -42.05 -38.87 -25.13
N ASN A 536 -42.52 -39.83 -24.31
CA ASN A 536 -41.83 -40.99 -23.71
C ASN A 536 -40.55 -40.73 -22.89
N GLY A 537 -40.33 -41.35 -21.75
CA GLY A 537 -40.97 -42.50 -21.11
C GLY A 537 -40.10 -42.91 -19.93
N ASP A 538 -40.72 -43.68 -19.03
CA ASP A 538 -40.12 -44.63 -18.09
C ASP A 538 -39.17 -44.04 -17.02
N ALA A 539 -39.64 -43.85 -15.78
CA ALA A 539 -39.81 -44.89 -14.77
C ALA A 539 -38.53 -45.69 -14.52
N VAL A 540 -37.78 -45.34 -13.47
CA VAL A 540 -37.36 -46.29 -12.41
C VAL A 540 -37.19 -45.50 -11.11
N SER A 541 -37.87 -46.02 -10.10
CA SER A 541 -37.86 -45.62 -8.71
C SER A 541 -36.77 -46.34 -7.91
N GLN A 542 -36.44 -45.74 -6.77
CA GLN A 542 -35.99 -46.32 -5.48
C GLN A 542 -34.50 -46.33 -5.12
N HIS A 543 -34.30 -45.80 -3.90
CA HIS A 543 -33.28 -46.12 -2.89
C HIS A 543 -31.84 -45.63 -3.17
N SER A 544 -31.12 -44.98 -2.26
CA SER A 544 -31.23 -44.86 -0.81
C SER A 544 -30.54 -43.59 -0.31
N GLN A 545 -31.05 -43.05 0.78
CA GLN A 545 -30.34 -42.14 1.67
C GLN A 545 -29.23 -42.87 2.44
N ASP A 546 -28.27 -42.05 2.87
CA ASP A 546 -27.32 -42.21 3.97
C ASP A 546 -25.89 -42.72 3.70
N LYS A 547 -24.97 -41.90 4.26
CA LYS A 547 -23.54 -42.09 4.54
C LYS A 547 -22.57 -41.69 3.43
N LEU A 548 -21.95 -40.51 3.58
CA LEU A 548 -20.55 -40.39 4.03
C LEU A 548 -20.10 -38.92 4.00
N ASN A 549 -20.22 -38.26 5.15
CA ASN A 549 -19.28 -37.22 5.54
C ASN A 549 -17.94 -37.88 5.91
N ALA A 550 -16.86 -37.14 5.70
CA ALA A 550 -15.48 -37.40 6.11
C ALA A 550 -14.66 -38.33 5.18
N GLN A 551 -14.15 -37.78 4.07
CA GLN A 551 -12.86 -38.15 3.50
C GLN A 551 -12.40 -37.18 2.39
N SER A 552 -11.87 -36.02 2.76
CA SER A 552 -11.06 -35.20 1.82
C SER A 552 -10.08 -34.28 2.55
N ALA A 553 -9.43 -34.79 3.59
CA ALA A 553 -8.32 -34.13 4.29
C ALA A 553 -7.18 -35.12 4.54
N ALA A 554 -6.62 -35.72 3.47
CA ALA A 554 -5.38 -36.50 3.54
C ALA A 554 -4.82 -36.84 2.15
N ARG A 555 -4.48 -35.84 1.33
CA ARG A 555 -3.63 -36.05 0.14
C ARG A 555 -2.83 -34.78 -0.17
N ARG A 556 -1.69 -34.62 0.51
CA ARG A 556 -0.43 -34.00 0.02
C ARG A 556 0.57 -33.86 1.18
N ARG A 557 1.03 -35.00 1.71
CA ARG A 557 2.31 -35.14 2.42
C ARG A 557 2.88 -36.51 2.10
N LYS A 558 3.64 -36.59 1.00
CA LYS A 558 4.59 -37.66 0.64
C LYS A 558 5.41 -37.13 -0.55
N LEU A 559 6.72 -37.38 -0.54
CA LEU A 559 7.83 -36.76 -1.31
C LEU A 559 8.44 -35.58 -0.53
N PHE A 560 9.60 -35.65 0.13
CA PHE A 560 10.73 -36.60 0.14
C PHE A 560 11.37 -36.60 1.54
N ARG A 561 11.67 -37.78 2.07
CA ARG A 561 12.68 -38.01 3.11
C ARG A 561 13.32 -39.35 2.77
N PHE A 562 14.64 -39.43 2.87
CA PHE A 562 15.57 -40.56 2.60
C PHE A 562 16.44 -40.43 1.34
N HIS A 563 17.60 -39.79 1.51
CA HIS A 563 18.86 -40.42 1.14
C HIS A 563 19.99 -39.86 2.02
N ASN A 564 20.46 -40.64 2.99
CA ASN A 564 21.83 -40.55 3.52
C ASN A 564 22.15 -41.80 4.34
N ARG A 565 23.43 -42.23 4.26
CA ARG A 565 24.12 -43.45 4.75
C ARG A 565 24.33 -44.51 3.67
N ASP A 566 25.54 -45.01 3.40
CA ASP A 566 26.83 -45.03 4.11
C ASP A 566 27.98 -45.17 3.09
N MET A 567 29.21 -44.81 3.48
CA MET A 567 30.39 -45.71 3.47
C MET A 567 31.68 -44.94 3.84
N ASP A 568 32.36 -45.44 4.88
CA ASP A 568 33.64 -45.01 5.41
C ASP A 568 34.86 -45.58 4.63
N SER A 569 35.90 -44.72 4.47
CA SER A 569 37.35 -44.98 4.70
C SER A 569 38.13 -46.00 3.81
N PRO A 570 39.48 -46.10 3.85
CA PRO A 570 40.58 -45.13 4.05
C PRO A 570 41.62 -45.13 2.90
N ALA A 571 42.44 -44.06 2.81
CA ALA A 571 43.91 -44.07 2.62
C ALA A 571 44.42 -42.63 2.41
#